data_AF-A0A511DA86-F1
#
_entry.id   AF-A0A511DA86-F1
#
_cell.length_a   1.000
_cell.length_b   1.000
_cell.length_c   1.000
_cell.angle_alpha   90.00
_cell.angle_beta   90.00
_cell.angle_gamma   90.00
#
_symmetry.space_group_name_H-M   'P 1'
#
loop_
_entity.id
_entity.type
_entity.pdbx_description
1 polymer ?
#
loop_
_entity_poly.entity_id
_entity_poly.type
_entity_poly.pdbx_seq_one_letter_code
_entity_poly.pdbx_strand_id
1 'polypeptide(L)'
;MRDIPVNLGGYKLVIVEPPAPKMREDANGAQVPVTDKAGVTQFVVALFAKLRTNPGERTQKGEEIKVTLATDPGDGFGEDVRVELVDARVSQYQIDNGAGRVTSGLSFKAMGIKHAPAPRGGGDK
;
A
#
# COMPACT_ATOMS: atom_id res chain seq x y z
N MET A 1 -9.74 -15.85 1.76
CA MET A 1 -8.31 -15.99 2.11
C MET A 1 -7.83 -14.67 2.72
N ARG A 2 -7.14 -14.69 3.87
CA ARG A 2 -6.81 -13.46 4.64
C ARG A 2 -5.33 -13.43 5.01
N ASP A 3 -4.79 -12.22 5.11
CA ASP A 3 -3.45 -11.89 5.61
C ASP A 3 -2.32 -12.75 5.02
N ILE A 4 -2.39 -13.01 3.71
CA ILE A 4 -1.37 -13.78 3.00
C ILE A 4 -0.12 -12.91 2.86
N PRO A 5 1.07 -13.35 3.29
CA PRO A 5 2.30 -12.59 3.10
C PRO A 5 2.58 -12.34 1.60
N VAL A 6 3.03 -11.14 1.26
CA VAL A 6 3.42 -10.78 -0.11
C VAL A 6 4.85 -10.29 -0.13
N ASN A 7 5.64 -10.83 -1.06
CA ASN A 7 7.00 -10.37 -1.30
C ASN A 7 7.02 -9.36 -2.45
N LEU A 8 7.29 -8.09 -2.13
CA LEU A 8 7.45 -7.01 -3.11
C LEU A 8 8.91 -6.55 -3.27
N GLY A 9 9.90 -7.31 -2.78
CA GLY A 9 11.32 -6.92 -2.84
C GLY A 9 11.86 -6.72 -4.26
N GLY A 10 11.27 -7.41 -5.24
CA GLY A 10 11.57 -7.24 -6.67
C GLY A 10 10.96 -5.98 -7.29
N TYR A 11 10.17 -5.19 -6.56
CA TYR A 11 9.45 -4.03 -7.08
C TYR A 11 10.07 -2.72 -6.58
N LYS A 12 10.03 -1.69 -7.42
CA LYS A 12 10.17 -0.29 -7.01
C LYS A 12 8.78 0.18 -6.61
N LEU A 13 8.63 0.57 -5.34
CA LEU A 13 7.43 1.20 -4.83
C LEU A 13 7.70 2.69 -4.66
N VAL A 14 6.83 3.52 -5.23
CA VAL A 14 6.90 4.98 -5.15
C VAL A 14 5.57 5.49 -4.62
N ILE A 15 5.60 6.45 -3.70
CA ILE A 15 4.39 7.10 -3.20
C ILE A 15 3.77 7.96 -4.30
N VAL A 16 2.49 7.73 -4.57
CA VAL A 16 1.66 8.55 -5.47
C VAL A 16 0.70 9.42 -4.67
N GLU A 17 0.07 8.86 -3.63
CA GLU A 17 -0.68 9.63 -2.65
C GLU A 17 0.02 9.45 -1.29
N PRO A 18 0.50 10.53 -0.65
CA PRO A 18 1.12 10.47 0.68
C PRO A 18 0.24 9.77 1.72
N PRO A 19 0.83 9.13 2.73
CA PRO A 19 0.06 8.51 3.78
C PRO A 19 -0.84 9.51 4.51
N ALA A 20 -2.09 9.13 4.72
CA ALA A 20 -3.05 9.92 5.49
C ALA A 20 -3.92 9.00 6.35
N PRO A 21 -4.53 9.50 7.45
CA PRO A 21 -5.51 8.74 8.21
C PRO A 21 -6.61 8.22 7.28
N LYS A 22 -6.87 6.92 7.35
CA LYS A 22 -7.93 6.31 6.55
C LYS A 22 -9.25 6.73 7.16
N MET A 23 -10.09 7.39 6.37
CA MET A 23 -11.40 7.85 6.83
C MET A 23 -12.51 6.88 6.40
N ARG A 24 -13.59 6.85 7.18
CA ARG A 24 -14.87 6.24 6.81
C ARG A 24 -16.01 7.13 7.27
N GLU A 25 -17.16 6.97 6.64
CA GLU A 25 -18.39 7.57 7.13
C GLU A 25 -18.92 6.77 8.35
N ASP A 26 -19.44 7.47 9.35
CA ASP A 26 -20.21 6.88 10.45
C ASP A 26 -21.72 6.85 10.14
N ALA A 27 -22.53 6.35 11.09
CA ALA A 27 -23.98 6.26 10.91
C ALA A 27 -24.69 7.61 10.75
N ASN A 28 -24.01 8.71 11.12
CA ASN A 28 -24.54 10.07 11.05
C ASN A 28 -24.01 10.85 9.84
N GLY A 29 -23.25 10.21 8.95
CA GLY A 29 -22.66 10.85 7.78
C GLY A 29 -21.33 11.56 8.05
N ALA A 30 -20.77 11.47 9.26
CA ALA A 30 -19.52 12.15 9.61
C ALA A 30 -18.30 11.33 9.19
N GLN A 31 -17.26 11.99 8.68
CA GLN A 31 -15.97 11.35 8.39
C GLN A 31 -15.19 11.14 9.68
N VAL A 32 -14.97 9.87 10.03
CA VAL A 32 -14.21 9.45 11.21
C VAL A 32 -13.01 8.58 10.82
N PRO A 33 -11.88 8.66 11.54
CA PRO A 33 -10.76 7.76 11.30
C PRO A 33 -11.17 6.30 11.49
N VAL A 34 -10.67 5.44 10.60
CA VAL A 34 -10.77 3.99 10.72
C VAL A 34 -9.78 3.55 11.79
N THR A 35 -10.27 2.89 12.83
CA THR A 35 -9.43 2.28 13.87
C THR A 35 -9.50 0.76 13.81
N ASP A 36 -8.47 0.10 14.32
CA ASP A 36 -8.53 -1.34 14.60
C ASP A 36 -9.31 -1.64 15.90
N LYS A 37 -9.29 -2.92 16.31
CA LYS A 37 -9.98 -3.38 17.53
C LYS A 37 -9.38 -2.81 18.82
N ALA A 38 -8.12 -2.40 18.80
CA ALA A 38 -7.44 -1.78 19.93
C ALA A 38 -7.60 -0.25 19.92
N GLY A 39 -8.31 0.31 18.93
CA GLY A 39 -8.50 1.76 18.79
C GLY A 39 -7.36 2.46 18.04
N VAL A 40 -6.43 1.71 17.43
CA VAL A 40 -5.29 2.31 16.69
C VAL A 40 -5.76 2.78 15.32
N THR A 41 -5.58 4.07 15.03
CA THR A 41 -5.86 4.67 13.73
C THR A 41 -5.08 3.98 12.62
N GLN A 42 -5.78 3.63 11.55
CA GLN A 42 -5.21 3.06 10.34
C GLN A 42 -4.93 4.19 9.35
N PHE A 43 -3.86 4.03 8.57
CA PHE A 43 -3.49 4.98 7.53
C PHE A 43 -3.63 4.33 6.16
N VAL A 44 -3.73 5.13 5.11
CA VAL A 44 -3.74 4.66 3.73
C VAL A 44 -2.68 5.42 2.93
N VAL A 45 -1.95 4.71 2.09
CA VAL A 45 -0.98 5.26 1.13
C VAL A 45 -1.25 4.65 -0.24
N ALA A 46 -1.13 5.44 -1.32
CA ALA A 46 -1.16 4.92 -2.68
C ALA A 46 0.28 4.80 -3.21
N LEU A 47 0.61 3.62 -3.74
CA LEU A 47 1.95 3.31 -4.24
C LEU A 47 1.88 2.91 -5.71
N PHE A 48 2.79 3.41 -6.53
CA PHE A 48 3.07 2.86 -7.84
C PHE A 48 4.12 1.74 -7.72
N ALA A 49 3.69 0.50 -7.98
CA ALA A 49 4.53 -0.68 -7.96
C ALA A 49 5.00 -1.03 -9.38
N LYS A 50 6.32 -1.01 -9.60
CA LYS A 50 6.93 -1.37 -10.88
C LYS A 50 8.01 -2.42 -10.70
N LEU A 51 7.97 -3.50 -11.48
CA LEU A 51 9.00 -4.54 -11.44
C LEU A 51 10.39 -3.94 -11.72
N ARG A 52 11.37 -4.26 -10.87
CA ARG A 52 12.78 -3.94 -11.13
C ARG A 52 13.31 -4.91 -12.16
N THR A 53 14.02 -4.42 -13.17
CA THR A 53 14.61 -5.22 -14.23
C THR A 53 16.10 -4.93 -14.34
N ASN A 54 16.87 -5.87 -14.89
CA ASN A 54 18.28 -5.64 -15.18
C ASN A 54 18.46 -4.71 -16.39
N PRO A 55 19.65 -4.10 -16.57
CA PRO A 55 19.97 -3.38 -17.79
C PRO A 55 19.72 -4.24 -19.03
N GLY A 56 19.02 -3.69 -20.02
CA GLY A 56 18.67 -4.39 -21.28
C GLY A 56 17.39 -5.23 -21.22
N GLU A 57 16.80 -5.44 -20.04
CA GLU A 57 15.51 -6.13 -19.92
C GLU A 57 14.34 -5.17 -20.12
N ARG A 58 13.28 -5.65 -20.81
CA ARG A 58 12.04 -4.87 -20.96
C ARG A 58 11.27 -4.85 -19.65
N THR A 59 10.94 -3.65 -19.18
CA THR A 59 10.03 -3.48 -18.04
C THR A 59 8.58 -3.73 -18.44
N GLN A 60 7.83 -4.37 -17.55
CA GLN A 60 6.36 -4.37 -17.63
C GLN A 60 5.81 -3.02 -17.14
N LYS A 61 4.54 -2.73 -17.48
CA LYS A 61 3.82 -1.59 -16.88
C LYS A 61 3.68 -1.82 -15.38
N GLY A 62 3.81 -0.76 -14.61
CA GLY A 62 3.52 -0.80 -13.17
C GLY A 62 2.03 -0.69 -12.90
N GLU A 63 1.66 -0.89 -11.65
CA GLU A 63 0.29 -0.81 -11.15
C GLU A 63 0.24 0.07 -9.91
N GLU A 64 -0.82 0.85 -9.76
CA GLU A 64 -1.08 1.57 -8.53
C GLU A 64 -1.81 0.66 -7.53
N ILE A 65 -1.31 0.58 -6.31
CA ILE A 65 -1.93 -0.17 -5.22
C ILE A 65 -2.19 0.76 -4.04
N LYS A 66 -3.38 0.64 -3.44
CA LYS A 66 -3.69 1.30 -2.16
C LYS A 66 -3.42 0.34 -1.01
N VAL A 67 -2.56 0.76 -0.08
CA VAL A 67 -2.12 -0.05 1.06
C VAL A 67 -2.62 0.58 2.34
N THR A 68 -3.30 -0.21 3.19
CA THR A 68 -3.63 0.21 4.55
C THR A 68 -2.44 -0.08 5.49
N LEU A 69 -1.96 0.94 6.20
CA LEU A 69 -0.88 0.82 7.18
C LEU A 69 -1.46 0.71 8.59
N ALA A 70 -0.90 -0.19 9.38
CA ALA A 70 -1.37 -0.44 10.74
C ALA A 70 -0.85 0.59 11.76
N THR A 71 0.25 1.26 11.45
CA THR A 71 0.86 2.30 12.28
C THR A 71 0.99 3.61 11.53
N ASP A 72 1.08 4.70 12.27
CA ASP A 72 1.46 6.01 11.74
C ASP A 72 2.86 5.90 11.09
N PRO A 73 3.00 6.26 9.80
CA PRO A 73 4.30 6.24 9.13
C PRO A 73 5.21 7.39 9.56
N GLY A 74 4.69 8.45 10.19
CA GLY A 74 5.42 9.67 10.51
C GLY A 74 5.71 10.54 9.30
N ASP A 75 6.56 11.55 9.51
CA ASP A 75 6.94 12.52 8.47
C ASP A 75 7.95 11.93 7.46
N GLY A 76 8.14 12.63 6.34
CA GLY A 76 9.15 12.29 5.32
C GLY A 76 8.67 11.35 4.21
N PHE A 77 7.40 10.98 4.20
CA PHE A 77 6.77 10.11 3.20
C PHE A 77 5.88 10.88 2.23
N GLY A 78 6.43 11.90 1.57
CA GLY A 78 5.75 12.65 0.51
C GLY A 78 5.62 11.90 -0.81
N GLU A 79 5.00 12.53 -1.81
CA GLU A 79 4.93 12.02 -3.18
C GLU A 79 6.34 11.79 -3.75
N ASP A 80 6.47 10.85 -4.70
CA ASP A 80 7.71 10.41 -5.34
C ASP A 80 8.75 9.73 -4.43
N VAL A 81 8.52 9.68 -3.12
CA VAL A 81 9.41 8.98 -2.18
C VAL A 81 9.38 7.47 -2.46
N ARG A 82 10.58 6.86 -2.53
CA ARG A 82 10.71 5.39 -2.66
C ARG A 82 10.63 4.72 -1.30
N VAL A 83 9.81 3.68 -1.21
CA VAL A 83 9.57 2.95 0.04
C VAL A 83 9.65 1.43 -0.12
N GLU A 84 9.74 0.76 1.02
CA GLU A 84 9.46 -0.67 1.17
C GLU A 84 8.34 -0.83 2.20
N LEU A 85 7.46 -1.81 1.97
CA LEU A 85 6.42 -2.18 2.93
C LEU A 85 7.02 -3.11 4.00
N VAL A 86 6.68 -2.86 5.27
CA VAL A 86 7.03 -3.73 6.40
C VAL A 86 5.87 -4.69 6.65
N ASP A 87 6.13 -5.99 6.66
CA ASP A 87 5.11 -7.04 6.88
C ASP A 87 3.89 -6.90 5.94
N ALA A 88 4.18 -6.88 4.64
CA ALA A 88 3.16 -6.72 3.60
C ALA A 88 2.31 -7.98 3.46
N ARG A 89 0.99 -7.77 3.41
CA ARG A 89 0.01 -8.84 3.30
C ARG A 89 -1.15 -8.46 2.39
N VAL A 90 -1.78 -9.46 1.80
CA VAL A 90 -2.98 -9.30 0.98
C VAL A 90 -4.12 -10.15 1.50
N SER A 91 -5.33 -9.61 1.50
CA SER A 91 -6.55 -10.34 1.81
C SER A 91 -7.52 -10.23 0.65
N GLN A 92 -8.10 -11.35 0.25
CA GLN A 92 -9.25 -11.37 -0.65
C GLN A 92 -10.49 -10.95 0.12
N TYR A 93 -11.27 -10.05 -0.46
CA TYR A 93 -12.59 -9.70 0.04
C TYR A 93 -13.64 -9.97 -1.04
N GLN A 94 -14.85 -10.24 -0.56
CA GLN A 94 -16.06 -10.31 -1.34
C GLN A 94 -17.14 -9.59 -0.53
N ILE A 95 -17.79 -8.63 -1.16
CA ILE A 95 -18.85 -7.83 -0.56
C ILE A 95 -20.08 -8.02 -1.44
N ASP A 96 -21.15 -8.53 -0.84
CA ASP A 96 -22.48 -8.49 -1.42
C ASP A 96 -23.13 -7.17 -0.98
N ASN A 97 -23.56 -6.36 -1.95
CA ASN A 97 -24.17 -5.07 -1.67
C ASN A 97 -25.69 -5.15 -1.44
N GLY A 98 -26.27 -6.36 -1.35
CA GLY A 98 -27.69 -6.59 -1.12
C GLY A 98 -28.58 -6.33 -2.34
N ALA A 99 -28.04 -5.80 -3.44
CA ALA A 99 -28.73 -5.58 -4.71
C ALA A 99 -28.42 -6.68 -5.75
N GLY A 100 -27.94 -7.84 -5.30
CA GLY A 100 -27.53 -8.96 -6.15
C GLY A 100 -26.20 -8.74 -6.88
N ARG A 101 -25.45 -7.68 -6.55
CA ARG A 101 -24.11 -7.43 -7.10
C ARG A 101 -23.05 -7.79 -6.07
N VAL A 102 -22.20 -8.74 -6.45
CA VAL A 102 -21.03 -9.14 -5.69
C VAL A 102 -19.82 -8.36 -6.21
N THR A 103 -19.12 -7.68 -5.30
CA THR A 103 -17.82 -7.04 -5.58
C THR A 103 -16.72 -7.85 -4.89
N SER A 104 -15.78 -8.36 -5.67
CA SER A 104 -14.62 -9.09 -5.15
C SER A 104 -13.34 -8.31 -5.46
N GLY A 105 -12.34 -8.43 -4.58
CA GLY A 105 -11.07 -7.75 -4.79
C GLY A 105 -9.98 -8.17 -3.82
N LEU A 106 -8.83 -7.53 -3.98
CA LEU A 106 -7.68 -7.68 -3.10
C LEU A 106 -7.51 -6.41 -2.28
N SER A 107 -7.24 -6.58 -0.99
CA SER A 107 -6.88 -5.49 -0.09
C SER A 107 -5.45 -5.68 0.38
N PHE A 108 -4.60 -4.69 0.12
CA PHE A 108 -3.22 -4.68 0.58
C PHE A 108 -3.12 -4.02 1.95
N LYS A 109 -2.34 -4.63 2.83
CA LYS A 109 -2.00 -4.09 4.15
C LYS A 109 -0.51 -4.23 4.41
N ALA A 110 0.02 -3.38 5.27
CA ALA A 110 1.36 -3.50 5.81
C ALA A 110 1.35 -3.05 7.28
N MET A 111 2.34 -3.48 8.06
CA MET A 111 2.56 -2.91 9.39
C MET A 111 2.89 -1.42 9.25
N GLY A 112 3.82 -1.08 8.35
CA GLY A 112 4.22 0.28 8.06
C GLY A 112 5.04 0.38 6.78
N ILE A 113 5.71 1.52 6.59
CA ILE A 113 6.61 1.79 5.48
C ILE A 113 7.96 2.28 6.00
N LYS A 114 9.00 2.08 5.20
CA LYS A 114 10.33 2.64 5.43
C LYS A 114 10.90 3.14 4.11
N HIS A 115 11.85 4.07 4.16
CA HIS A 115 12.58 4.46 2.95
C HIS A 115 13.24 3.26 2.29
N ALA A 116 13.08 3.15 0.98
CA ALA A 116 13.82 2.18 0.21
C ALA A 116 15.31 2.57 0.22
N PRO A 117 16.23 1.60 0.21
CA PRO A 117 17.65 1.90 0.05
C PRO A 117 17.87 2.71 -1.23
N ALA A 118 18.84 3.63 -1.18
CA ALA A 118 19.26 4.39 -2.35
C ALA A 118 19.57 3.42 -3.50
N PRO A 119 19.29 3.78 -4.77
CA PRO A 119 19.74 2.99 -5.90
C PRO A 119 21.24 2.79 -5.74
N ARG A 120 21.71 1.53 -5.71
CA ARG A 120 23.15 1.29 -5.85
C ARG A 120 23.51 1.84 -7.23
N GLY A 121 24.27 2.92 -7.27
CA GLY A 121 24.75 3.52 -8.51
C GLY A 121 25.35 2.41 -9.36
N GLY A 122 24.85 2.27 -10.60
CA GLY A 122 25.54 1.46 -11.59
C GLY A 122 26.93 2.05 -11.72
N GLY A 123 27.95 1.32 -11.25
CA GLY A 123 29.32 1.75 -11.43
C GLY A 123 29.58 1.91 -12.92
N ASP A 124 30.05 3.09 -13.30
CA ASP A 124 30.71 3.31 -14.58
C ASP A 124 31.74 2.19 -14.81
N LYS A 125 31.58 1.48 -15.92
CA LYS A 125 32.67 0.89 -16.71
C LYS A 125 32.26 0.85 -18.17
#